data_AF-A0A3D2RUH4-F1
#
_entry.id   AF-A0A3D2RUH4-F1
#
_cell.length_a   1.000
_cell.length_b   1.000
_cell.length_c   1.000
_cell.angle_alpha   90.00
_cell.angle_beta   90.00
_cell.angle_gamma   90.00
#
_symmetry.space_group_name_H-M   'P 1'
#
loop_
_entity.id
_entity.type
_entity.pdbx_description
1 polymer ?
#
loop_
_entity_poly.entity_id
_entity_poly.type
_entity_poly.pdbx_seq_one_letter_code
_entity_poly.pdbx_strand_id
1 'polypeptide(L)'
;IHAGEKMPWLLVNLVIPVIILAGATLSDVVSSIKWREAWRNYAGFALIGVPVSYLLIWKLAFNDLASSSNQFLTTWMIFASLGFLLLGFQVVSGRIGRTQSFGIIGLVSVVILFGFTFRAGWIANYENGDVPQEMLVYTQTSPDLHDLANEIDRTAALTGHRSAIKLAIDTRDAYQWPWQWYLRRYTEVVYSDHASDKAVIGDDRLVVVINEHNNSKSLDKLPEGFSKGRRFVHRWWFPERYRDVKPGEFFSTLIDRNRWKGSVDYFLYRKLSNPLGSIDSYVYFSDEIPLVPAE
;
A
#
# COMPACT_ATOMS: atom_id res chain seq x y z
N ILE A 1 12.88 -0.25 -8.70
CA ILE A 1 13.30 -0.48 -7.29
C ILE A 1 12.09 -1.10 -6.59
N HIS A 2 12.14 -2.37 -6.18
CA HIS A 2 11.07 -3.01 -5.40
C HIS A 2 11.70 -3.41 -4.07
N ALA A 3 11.48 -2.63 -3.02
CA ALA A 3 12.26 -2.71 -1.80
C ALA A 3 11.38 -2.78 -0.55
N GLY A 4 10.34 -3.62 -0.56
CA GLY A 4 9.42 -3.78 0.57
C GLY A 4 9.08 -5.21 0.90
N GLU A 5 9.01 -5.51 2.21
CA GLU A 5 8.47 -6.77 2.71
C GLU A 5 6.95 -6.76 2.55
N LYS A 6 6.49 -7.27 1.41
CA LYS A 6 5.10 -7.64 1.19
C LYS A 6 4.93 -9.01 1.84
N MET A 7 4.23 -9.09 2.97
CA MET A 7 4.19 -10.30 3.82
C MET A 7 2.90 -11.12 3.66
N PRO A 8 2.71 -11.93 2.59
CA PRO A 8 1.57 -12.85 2.54
C PRO A 8 1.86 -14.20 3.20
N TRP A 9 3.06 -14.48 3.72
CA TRP A 9 3.47 -15.86 4.06
C TRP A 9 2.62 -16.51 5.15
N LEU A 10 2.12 -15.75 6.13
CA LEU A 10 1.19 -16.26 7.14
C LEU A 10 -0.18 -16.65 6.54
N LEU A 11 -0.52 -16.07 5.38
CA LEU A 11 -1.78 -16.31 4.70
C LEU A 11 -1.65 -17.34 3.58
N VAL A 12 -0.46 -17.67 3.08
CA VAL A 12 -0.29 -18.60 1.93
C VAL A 12 -1.01 -19.93 2.16
N ASN A 13 -0.87 -20.52 3.35
CA ASN A 13 -1.51 -21.80 3.70
C ASN A 13 -3.04 -21.71 3.74
N LEU A 14 -3.60 -20.53 3.95
CA LEU A 14 -5.05 -20.27 3.93
C LEU A 14 -5.53 -19.89 2.53
N VAL A 15 -4.74 -19.09 1.81
CA VAL A 15 -5.08 -18.54 0.50
C VAL A 15 -5.08 -19.62 -0.57
N ILE A 16 -4.11 -20.55 -0.57
CA ILE A 16 -4.03 -21.59 -1.59
C ILE A 16 -5.31 -22.47 -1.62
N PRO A 17 -5.76 -23.08 -0.50
CA PRO A 17 -7.00 -23.86 -0.49
C PRO A 17 -8.22 -23.04 -0.92
N VAL A 18 -8.30 -21.77 -0.48
CA VAL A 18 -9.40 -20.87 -0.85
C VAL A 18 -9.42 -20.59 -2.35
N ILE A 19 -8.25 -20.40 -2.99
CA ILE A 19 -8.16 -20.22 -4.45
C ILE A 19 -8.65 -21.48 -5.18
N ILE A 20 -8.24 -22.67 -4.74
CA ILE A 20 -8.67 -23.93 -5.35
C ILE A 20 -10.18 -24.11 -5.20
N LEU A 21 -10.73 -23.87 -4.01
CA LEU A 21 -12.18 -23.93 -3.76
C LEU A 21 -12.95 -22.89 -4.57
N ALA A 22 -12.44 -21.66 -4.69
CA ALA A 22 -13.04 -20.62 -5.51
C ALA A 22 -13.04 -21.01 -6.99
N GLY A 23 -11.94 -21.58 -7.49
CA GLY A 23 -11.86 -22.10 -8.86
C GLY A 23 -12.83 -23.24 -9.13
N ALA A 24 -12.93 -24.20 -8.20
CA ALA A 24 -13.87 -25.31 -8.30
C ALA A 24 -15.33 -24.84 -8.28
N THR A 25 -15.69 -23.99 -7.32
CA THR A 25 -17.06 -23.44 -7.22
C THR A 25 -17.41 -22.57 -8.43
N LEU A 26 -16.47 -21.79 -8.95
CA LEU A 26 -16.69 -21.01 -10.19
C LEU A 26 -16.91 -21.94 -11.39
N SER A 27 -16.13 -23.02 -11.50
CA SER A 27 -16.30 -24.04 -12.54
C SER A 27 -17.69 -24.70 -12.47
N ASP A 28 -18.14 -25.07 -11.27
CA ASP A 28 -19.47 -25.66 -11.05
C ASP A 28 -20.58 -24.69 -11.44
N VAL A 29 -20.48 -23.42 -11.04
CA VAL A 29 -21.44 -22.37 -11.41
C VAL A 29 -21.49 -22.19 -12.92
N VAL A 30 -20.33 -22.03 -13.57
CA VAL A 30 -20.22 -21.84 -15.03
C VAL A 30 -20.80 -23.03 -15.80
N SER A 31 -20.54 -24.25 -15.32
CA SER A 31 -21.02 -25.49 -15.95
C SER A 31 -22.51 -25.72 -15.74
N SER A 32 -23.08 -25.21 -14.64
CA SER A 32 -24.52 -25.34 -14.34
C SER A 32 -25.42 -24.43 -15.21
N ILE A 33 -24.85 -23.41 -15.84
CA ILE A 33 -25.60 -22.42 -16.64
C ILE A 33 -25.84 -22.95 -18.05
N LYS A 34 -27.10 -23.01 -18.47
CA LYS A 34 -27.48 -23.34 -19.84
C LYS A 34 -27.29 -22.12 -20.76
N TRP A 35 -26.04 -21.85 -21.16
CA TRP A 35 -25.64 -20.63 -21.87
C TRP A 35 -26.51 -20.25 -23.07
N ARG A 36 -26.85 -21.23 -23.93
CA ARG A 36 -27.71 -20.97 -25.10
C ARG A 36 -29.12 -20.51 -24.72
N GLU A 37 -29.69 -21.10 -23.69
CA GLU A 37 -31.01 -20.74 -23.16
C GLU A 37 -30.96 -19.39 -22.43
N ALA A 38 -29.91 -19.16 -21.63
CA ALA A 38 -29.66 -17.90 -20.96
C ALA A 38 -29.57 -16.73 -21.94
N TRP A 39 -28.78 -16.88 -23.02
CA TRP A 39 -28.62 -15.83 -24.02
C TRP A 39 -29.92 -15.55 -24.79
N ARG A 40 -30.65 -16.61 -25.18
CA ARG A 40 -31.94 -16.49 -25.86
C ARG A 40 -33.01 -15.81 -25.00
N ASN A 41 -32.95 -16.01 -23.68
CA ASN A 41 -33.88 -15.43 -22.71
C ASN A 41 -33.39 -14.09 -22.13
N TYR A 42 -32.52 -13.37 -22.86
CA TYR A 42 -32.06 -12.03 -22.53
C TYR A 42 -31.25 -11.91 -21.22
N ALA A 43 -30.66 -13.01 -20.72
CA ALA A 43 -29.81 -12.96 -19.53
C ALA A 43 -28.53 -12.13 -19.75
N GLY A 44 -28.16 -11.85 -21.01
CA GLY A 44 -27.07 -10.93 -21.38
C GLY A 44 -27.24 -9.51 -20.82
N PHE A 45 -28.48 -9.07 -20.54
CA PHE A 45 -28.70 -7.79 -19.85
C PHE A 45 -28.07 -7.74 -18.45
N ALA A 46 -27.77 -8.88 -17.82
CA ALA A 46 -27.05 -8.91 -16.55
C ALA A 46 -25.67 -8.25 -16.63
N LEU A 47 -25.01 -8.26 -17.80
CA LEU A 47 -23.71 -7.60 -18.00
C LEU A 47 -23.76 -6.09 -17.75
N ILE A 48 -24.92 -5.46 -17.93
CA ILE A 48 -25.13 -4.03 -17.66
C ILE A 48 -25.93 -3.85 -16.38
N GLY A 49 -26.99 -4.65 -16.19
CA GLY A 49 -27.89 -4.55 -15.05
C GLY A 49 -27.19 -4.75 -13.70
N VAL A 50 -26.24 -5.69 -13.61
CA VAL A 50 -25.48 -5.94 -12.38
C VAL A 50 -24.57 -4.76 -12.03
N PRO A 51 -23.65 -4.27 -12.90
CA PRO A 51 -22.87 -3.08 -12.62
C PRO A 51 -23.74 -1.85 -12.26
N VAL A 52 -24.81 -1.60 -13.02
CA VAL A 52 -25.71 -0.48 -12.76
C VAL A 52 -26.38 -0.63 -11.39
N SER A 53 -26.80 -1.84 -11.02
CA SER A 53 -27.37 -2.09 -9.70
C SER A 53 -26.38 -1.76 -8.57
N TYR A 54 -25.11 -2.13 -8.72
CA TYR A 54 -24.06 -1.81 -7.75
C TYR A 54 -23.78 -0.31 -7.68
N LEU A 55 -23.72 0.39 -8.81
CA LEU A 55 -23.56 1.84 -8.84
C LEU A 55 -24.74 2.57 -8.18
N LEU A 56 -25.97 2.11 -8.41
CA LEU A 56 -27.17 2.67 -7.79
C LEU A 56 -27.23 2.40 -6.28
N ILE A 57 -26.89 1.19 -5.84
CA ILE A 57 -26.78 0.82 -4.42
C ILE A 57 -25.68 1.65 -3.75
N TRP A 58 -24.52 1.78 -4.39
CA TRP A 58 -23.43 2.63 -3.94
C TRP A 58 -23.89 4.08 -3.80
N LYS A 59 -24.53 4.64 -4.82
CA LYS A 59 -25.07 6.01 -4.78
C LYS A 59 -26.09 6.17 -3.65
N LEU A 60 -26.94 5.18 -3.40
CA LEU A 60 -27.90 5.21 -2.30
C LEU A 60 -27.20 5.16 -0.92
N ALA A 61 -26.10 4.42 -0.79
CA ALA A 61 -25.34 4.31 0.45
C ALA A 61 -24.63 5.63 0.82
N PHE A 62 -24.14 6.39 -0.17
CA PHE A 62 -23.36 7.63 0.04
C PHE A 62 -24.14 8.93 -0.22
N ASN A 63 -25.39 8.87 -0.64
CA ASN A 63 -26.22 10.07 -0.80
C ASN A 63 -26.81 10.48 0.55
N ASP A 64 -26.70 11.77 0.90
CA ASP A 64 -27.43 12.34 2.02
C ASP A 64 -28.92 12.35 1.66
N LEU A 65 -29.66 11.44 2.29
CA LEU A 65 -31.06 11.22 2.00
C LEU A 65 -31.87 12.47 2.40
N ALA A 66 -32.44 13.14 1.40
CA ALA A 66 -33.48 14.16 1.52
C ALA A 66 -33.15 15.43 2.33
N SER A 67 -31.91 15.92 2.32
CA SER A 67 -31.60 17.25 2.90
C SER A 67 -31.99 18.43 1.99
N SER A 68 -32.30 18.18 0.71
CA SER A 68 -32.82 19.16 -0.25
C SER A 68 -33.86 18.54 -1.20
N SER A 69 -34.67 19.38 -1.84
CA SER A 69 -35.69 18.96 -2.82
C SER A 69 -35.11 18.21 -4.02
N ASN A 70 -33.94 18.62 -4.51
CA ASN A 70 -33.24 17.94 -5.61
C ASN A 70 -32.71 16.55 -5.21
N GLN A 71 -32.26 16.39 -3.95
CA GLN A 71 -31.81 15.09 -3.43
C GLN A 71 -32.97 14.13 -3.19
N PHE A 72 -34.14 14.64 -2.82
CA PHE A 72 -35.36 13.83 -2.70
C PHE A 72 -35.72 13.20 -4.05
N LEU A 73 -35.84 14.00 -5.12
CA LEU A 73 -36.13 13.50 -6.47
C LEU A 73 -35.09 12.49 -6.94
N THR A 74 -33.80 12.79 -6.72
CA THR A 74 -32.69 11.88 -7.08
C THR A 74 -32.82 10.53 -6.39
N THR A 75 -33.18 10.52 -5.10
CA THR A 75 -33.34 9.29 -4.33
C THR A 75 -34.51 8.44 -4.85
N TRP A 76 -35.65 9.05 -5.17
CA TRP A 76 -36.78 8.33 -5.77
C TRP A 76 -36.49 7.79 -7.15
N MET A 77 -35.75 8.53 -7.98
CA MET A 77 -35.29 8.01 -9.28
C MET A 77 -34.37 6.79 -9.12
N ILE A 78 -33.49 6.77 -8.11
CA ILE A 78 -32.66 5.61 -7.80
C ILE A 78 -33.53 4.42 -7.39
N PHE A 79 -34.51 4.61 -6.50
CA PHE A 79 -35.43 3.54 -6.10
C PHE A 79 -36.27 3.01 -7.27
N ALA A 80 -36.79 3.90 -8.12
CA ALA A 80 -37.53 3.51 -9.32
C ALA A 80 -36.63 2.68 -10.26
N SER A 81 -35.39 3.12 -10.49
CA SER A 81 -34.42 2.42 -11.33
C SER A 81 -34.06 1.04 -10.76
N LEU A 82 -33.82 0.92 -9.46
CA LEU A 82 -33.63 -0.36 -8.78
C LEU A 82 -34.87 -1.25 -8.89
N GLY A 83 -36.07 -0.68 -8.77
CA GLY A 83 -37.34 -1.38 -8.97
C GLY A 83 -37.45 -1.96 -10.38
N PHE A 84 -37.12 -1.19 -11.42
CA PHE A 84 -37.10 -1.68 -12.80
C PHE A 84 -36.07 -2.80 -13.01
N LEU A 85 -34.87 -2.68 -12.42
CA LEU A 85 -33.86 -3.74 -12.47
C LEU A 85 -34.34 -5.01 -11.77
N LEU A 86 -35.03 -4.89 -10.64
CA LEU A 86 -35.63 -6.02 -9.92
C LEU A 86 -36.75 -6.69 -10.73
N LEU A 87 -37.61 -5.92 -11.40
CA LEU A 87 -38.63 -6.46 -12.30
C LEU A 87 -37.99 -7.18 -13.49
N GLY A 88 -36.95 -6.58 -14.10
CA GLY A 88 -36.17 -7.21 -15.16
C GLY A 88 -35.56 -8.54 -14.70
N PHE A 89 -34.97 -8.55 -13.50
CA PHE A 89 -34.46 -9.76 -12.87
C PHE A 89 -35.55 -10.81 -12.64
N GLN A 90 -36.74 -10.42 -12.16
CA GLN A 90 -37.86 -11.35 -11.96
C GLN A 90 -38.34 -11.97 -13.28
N VAL A 91 -38.46 -11.17 -14.35
CA VAL A 91 -38.86 -11.65 -15.68
C VAL A 91 -37.84 -12.63 -16.25
N VAL A 92 -36.55 -12.31 -16.19
CA VAL A 92 -35.47 -13.21 -16.66
C VAL A 92 -35.45 -14.47 -15.79
N SER A 93 -35.53 -14.34 -14.47
CA SER A 93 -35.54 -15.46 -13.53
C SER A 93 -36.71 -16.40 -13.74
N GLY A 94 -37.87 -15.90 -14.14
CA GLY A 94 -39.04 -16.72 -14.50
C GLY A 94 -38.81 -17.56 -15.76
N ARG A 95 -37.91 -17.14 -16.66
CA ARG A 95 -37.61 -17.82 -17.93
C ARG A 95 -36.47 -18.83 -17.83
N ILE A 96 -35.40 -18.51 -17.10
CA ILE A 96 -34.19 -19.36 -17.00
C ILE A 96 -34.06 -20.08 -15.67
N GLY A 97 -34.93 -19.77 -14.71
CA GLY A 97 -34.85 -20.24 -13.34
C GLY A 97 -33.98 -19.36 -12.44
N ARG A 98 -34.32 -19.34 -11.14
CA ARG A 98 -33.63 -18.53 -10.13
C ARG A 98 -32.17 -18.94 -9.94
N THR A 99 -31.88 -20.24 -9.93
CA THR A 99 -30.51 -20.75 -9.73
C THR A 99 -29.56 -20.26 -10.82
N GLN A 100 -29.96 -20.35 -12.10
CA GLN A 100 -29.14 -19.84 -13.20
C GLN A 100 -28.99 -18.33 -13.14
N SER A 101 -30.05 -17.60 -12.78
CA SER A 101 -30.02 -16.14 -12.69
C SER A 101 -29.03 -15.65 -11.62
N PHE A 102 -29.06 -16.25 -10.42
CA PHE A 102 -28.09 -15.93 -9.37
C PHE A 102 -26.66 -16.36 -9.74
N GLY A 103 -26.49 -17.49 -10.43
CA GLY A 103 -25.19 -17.92 -10.96
C GLY A 103 -24.60 -16.89 -11.95
N ILE A 104 -25.42 -16.39 -12.87
CA ILE A 104 -25.01 -15.33 -13.83
C ILE A 104 -24.67 -14.03 -13.10
N ILE A 105 -25.51 -13.59 -12.15
CA ILE A 105 -25.22 -12.41 -11.32
C ILE A 105 -23.88 -12.58 -10.63
N GLY A 106 -23.68 -13.70 -9.91
CA GLY A 106 -22.43 -14.00 -9.21
C GLY A 106 -21.22 -13.99 -10.14
N LEU A 107 -21.33 -14.55 -11.34
CA LEU A 107 -20.24 -14.54 -12.33
C LEU A 107 -19.89 -13.11 -12.78
N VAL A 108 -20.90 -12.28 -13.08
CA VAL A 108 -20.68 -10.87 -13.44
C VAL A 108 -20.03 -10.12 -12.27
N SER A 109 -20.47 -10.37 -11.04
CA SER A 109 -19.85 -9.81 -9.83
C SER A 109 -18.38 -10.21 -9.68
N VAL A 110 -18.05 -11.48 -9.93
CA VAL A 110 -16.66 -11.98 -9.90
C VAL A 110 -15.81 -11.26 -10.94
N VAL A 111 -16.32 -11.04 -12.16
CA VAL A 111 -15.59 -10.30 -13.22
C VAL A 111 -15.34 -8.85 -12.80
N ILE A 112 -16.33 -8.18 -12.20
CA ILE A 112 -16.18 -6.81 -11.68
C ILE A 112 -15.10 -6.77 -10.58
N LEU A 113 -15.20 -7.68 -9.61
CA LEU A 113 -14.22 -7.79 -8.51
C LEU A 113 -12.81 -8.09 -9.04
N PHE A 114 -12.70 -8.97 -10.04
CA PHE A 114 -11.43 -9.25 -10.71
C PHE A 114 -10.82 -7.98 -11.32
N GLY A 115 -11.63 -7.12 -11.96
CA GLY A 115 -11.17 -5.83 -12.47
C GLY A 115 -10.60 -4.91 -11.37
N PHE A 116 -11.27 -4.83 -10.22
CA PHE A 116 -10.76 -4.08 -9.06
C PHE A 116 -9.49 -4.68 -8.48
N THR A 117 -9.42 -6.02 -8.35
CA THR A 117 -8.23 -6.73 -7.87
C THR A 117 -7.05 -6.54 -8.82
N PHE A 118 -7.28 -6.63 -10.13
CA PHE A 118 -6.25 -6.40 -11.13
C PHE A 118 -5.72 -4.97 -11.04
N ARG A 119 -6.60 -3.96 -10.97
CA ARG A 119 -6.19 -2.55 -10.76
C ARG A 119 -5.36 -2.38 -9.49
N ALA A 120 -5.82 -2.93 -8.36
CA ALA A 120 -5.11 -2.83 -7.10
C ALA A 120 -3.72 -3.51 -7.18
N GLY A 121 -3.64 -4.68 -7.82
CA GLY A 121 -2.38 -5.37 -8.07
C GLY A 121 -1.46 -4.59 -9.00
N TRP A 122 -1.98 -3.92 -10.01
CA TRP A 122 -1.20 -3.07 -10.91
C TRP A 122 -0.58 -1.90 -10.14
N ILE A 123 -1.40 -1.14 -9.40
CA ILE A 123 -0.94 -0.02 -8.57
C ILE A 123 0.13 -0.49 -7.57
N ALA A 124 -0.11 -1.60 -6.88
CA ALA A 124 0.79 -2.12 -5.85
C ALA A 124 2.16 -2.59 -6.36
N ASN A 125 2.27 -2.92 -7.65
CA ASN A 125 3.51 -3.46 -8.22
C ASN A 125 4.22 -2.46 -9.12
N TYR A 126 3.48 -1.67 -9.91
CA TYR A 126 4.05 -0.81 -10.95
C TYR A 126 4.02 0.68 -10.63
N GLU A 127 3.02 1.15 -9.86
CA GLU A 127 2.93 2.57 -9.49
C GLU A 127 3.61 2.83 -8.13
N ASN A 128 3.19 2.08 -7.11
CA ASN A 128 3.67 2.21 -5.73
C ASN A 128 4.72 1.14 -5.39
N GLY A 129 5.75 1.03 -6.23
CA GLY A 129 6.77 -0.03 -6.12
C GLY A 129 7.67 0.07 -4.88
N ASP A 130 7.91 1.31 -4.42
CA ASP A 130 8.80 1.69 -3.33
C ASP A 130 8.15 2.67 -2.34
N VAL A 131 6.90 3.11 -2.55
CA VAL A 131 6.10 3.95 -1.63
C VAL A 131 4.98 3.14 -0.94
N PRO A 132 4.86 3.14 0.40
CA PRO A 132 4.02 2.19 1.14
C PRO A 132 2.57 2.67 1.24
N GLN A 133 1.97 3.04 0.10
CA GLN A 133 0.57 3.42 0.03
C GLN A 133 -0.38 2.21 0.04
N GLU A 134 0.13 1.01 -0.22
CA GLU A 134 -0.66 -0.21 -0.15
C GLU A 134 -0.57 -0.85 1.24
N MET A 135 -1.72 -1.19 1.82
CA MET A 135 -1.81 -1.86 3.13
C MET A 135 -1.11 -3.23 3.17
N LEU A 136 -0.75 -3.79 2.01
CA LEU A 136 0.05 -5.01 1.88
C LEU A 136 1.52 -4.83 2.28
N VAL A 137 2.01 -3.59 2.36
CA VAL A 137 3.39 -3.28 2.73
C VAL A 137 3.46 -3.10 4.24
N TYR A 138 4.12 -4.05 4.91
CA TYR A 138 4.33 -3.98 6.36
C TYR A 138 5.36 -2.92 6.74
N THR A 139 6.53 -2.95 6.10
CA THR A 139 7.59 -1.95 6.24
C THR A 139 8.49 -2.09 5.03
N GLN A 140 9.04 -0.98 4.55
CA GLN A 140 9.93 -1.00 3.41
C GLN A 140 11.02 0.06 3.50
N THR A 141 12.09 -0.17 2.73
CA THR A 141 13.18 0.80 2.58
C THR A 141 12.69 1.95 1.71
N SER A 142 13.08 3.17 2.05
CA SER A 142 12.76 4.35 1.24
C SER A 142 13.63 4.45 -0.02
N PRO A 143 13.17 5.19 -1.05
CA PRO A 143 14.00 5.65 -2.15
C PRO A 143 15.20 6.46 -1.67
N ASP A 144 15.03 7.34 -0.68
CA ASP A 144 16.12 8.18 -0.17
C ASP A 144 17.34 7.37 0.30
N LEU A 145 17.13 6.19 0.90
CA LEU A 145 18.22 5.31 1.31
C LEU A 145 18.97 4.75 0.09
N HIS A 146 18.23 4.38 -0.95
CA HIS A 146 18.81 3.92 -2.21
C HIS A 146 19.64 5.03 -2.88
N ASP A 147 19.12 6.24 -2.91
CA ASP A 147 19.79 7.40 -3.48
C ASP A 147 21.06 7.75 -2.71
N LEU A 148 21.00 7.70 -1.37
CA LEU A 148 22.17 7.88 -0.52
C LEU A 148 23.21 6.76 -0.73
N ALA A 149 22.79 5.51 -0.90
CA ALA A 149 23.73 4.43 -1.21
C ALA A 149 24.45 4.64 -2.55
N ASN A 150 23.74 5.14 -3.57
CA ASN A 150 24.33 5.50 -4.87
C ASN A 150 25.26 6.72 -4.76
N GLU A 151 24.91 7.71 -3.93
CA GLU A 151 25.76 8.87 -3.63
C GLU A 151 27.06 8.47 -2.96
N ILE A 152 27.03 7.53 -2.00
CA ILE A 152 28.23 6.96 -1.38
C ILE A 152 29.10 6.26 -2.43
N ASP A 153 28.52 5.48 -3.34
CA ASP A 153 29.24 4.76 -4.41
C ASP A 153 29.93 5.73 -5.39
N ARG A 154 29.22 6.79 -5.80
CA ARG A 154 29.78 7.86 -6.64
C ARG A 154 30.92 8.61 -5.93
N THR A 155 30.71 8.99 -4.67
CA THR A 155 31.69 9.71 -3.85
C THR A 155 32.96 8.87 -3.65
N ALA A 156 32.80 7.58 -3.36
CA ALA A 156 33.93 6.68 -3.20
C ALA A 156 34.72 6.49 -4.51
N ALA A 157 34.03 6.45 -5.66
CA ALA A 157 34.69 6.37 -6.97
C ALA A 157 35.50 7.64 -7.29
N LEU A 158 34.96 8.83 -7.01
CA LEU A 158 35.60 10.12 -7.31
C LEU A 158 36.80 10.42 -6.42
N THR A 159 36.70 10.05 -5.14
CA THR A 159 37.78 10.27 -4.16
C THR A 159 38.90 9.23 -4.27
N GLY A 160 38.78 8.25 -5.19
CA GLY A 160 39.73 7.15 -5.35
C GLY A 160 39.63 6.06 -4.28
N HIS A 161 38.77 6.24 -3.28
CA HIS A 161 38.63 5.31 -2.16
C HIS A 161 37.84 4.05 -2.52
N ARG A 162 37.06 4.00 -3.61
CA ARG A 162 36.28 2.84 -4.08
C ARG A 162 35.62 2.05 -2.94
N SER A 163 36.18 0.91 -2.52
CA SER A 163 35.65 0.07 -1.43
C SER A 163 36.16 0.47 -0.04
N ALA A 164 37.17 1.32 0.07
CA ALA A 164 37.83 1.71 1.31
C ALA A 164 37.37 3.07 1.87
N ILE A 165 36.26 3.65 1.36
CA ILE A 165 35.68 4.86 1.97
C ILE A 165 35.24 4.54 3.42
N LYS A 166 35.63 5.40 4.36
CA LYS A 166 35.41 5.18 5.79
C LYS A 166 34.02 5.63 6.20
N LEU A 167 33.18 4.67 6.57
CA LEU A 167 31.77 4.86 6.90
C LEU A 167 31.52 4.52 8.37
N ALA A 168 30.65 5.30 9.03
CA ALA A 168 30.08 4.97 10.32
C ALA A 168 28.55 4.91 10.22
N ILE A 169 27.95 3.80 10.64
CA ILE A 169 26.52 3.55 10.54
C ILE A 169 25.96 3.23 11.92
N ASP A 170 24.94 3.98 12.33
CA ASP A 170 24.18 3.71 13.53
C ASP A 170 23.42 2.38 13.44
N THR A 171 23.52 1.57 14.49
CA THR A 171 22.79 0.30 14.59
C THR A 171 21.55 0.38 15.45
N ARG A 172 21.26 1.53 16.07
CA ARG A 172 20.08 1.72 16.93
C ARG A 172 18.79 1.31 16.23
N ASP A 173 17.87 0.69 16.97
CA ASP A 173 16.57 0.21 16.45
C ASP A 173 16.69 -0.75 15.24
N ALA A 174 17.75 -1.57 15.21
CA ALA A 174 18.07 -2.51 14.14
C ALA A 174 18.31 -1.83 12.76
N TYR A 175 18.90 -0.64 12.77
CA TYR A 175 19.18 0.17 11.57
C TYR A 175 20.35 -0.30 10.72
N GLN A 176 21.11 -1.27 11.20
CA GLN A 176 22.17 -1.90 10.41
C GLN A 176 21.65 -2.48 9.08
N TRP A 177 20.40 -2.92 9.05
CA TRP A 177 19.70 -3.30 7.82
C TRP A 177 18.96 -2.08 7.25
N PRO A 178 18.96 -1.81 5.93
CA PRO A 178 19.58 -2.55 4.85
C PRO A 178 21.02 -2.11 4.54
N TRP A 179 21.65 -1.25 5.36
CA TRP A 179 23.01 -0.77 5.11
C TRP A 179 24.02 -1.91 4.92
N GLN A 180 23.91 -3.00 5.67
CA GLN A 180 24.74 -4.21 5.47
C GLN A 180 24.67 -4.78 4.05
N TRP A 181 23.52 -4.69 3.38
CA TRP A 181 23.36 -5.15 2.01
C TRP A 181 23.95 -4.17 0.99
N TYR A 182 23.63 -2.88 1.14
CA TYR A 182 24.11 -1.82 0.24
C TYR A 182 25.62 -1.63 0.34
N LEU A 183 26.15 -1.68 1.57
CA LEU A 183 27.55 -1.43 1.86
C LEU A 183 28.40 -2.71 1.88
N ARG A 184 27.86 -3.86 1.46
CA ARG A 184 28.56 -5.18 1.50
C ARG A 184 29.91 -5.24 0.79
N ARG A 185 30.18 -4.30 -0.13
CA ARG A 185 31.42 -4.23 -0.92
C ARG A 185 32.49 -3.35 -0.26
N TYR A 186 32.14 -2.60 0.77
CA TYR A 186 33.04 -1.67 1.44
C TYR A 186 33.75 -2.35 2.61
N THR A 187 35.04 -2.08 2.76
CA THR A 187 35.90 -2.71 3.77
C THR A 187 36.01 -1.90 5.05
N GLU A 188 35.76 -0.59 4.99
CA GLU A 188 35.96 0.37 6.09
C GLU A 188 34.64 0.88 6.68
N VAL A 189 33.67 -0.02 6.88
CA VAL A 189 32.35 0.30 7.46
C VAL A 189 32.30 -0.12 8.93
N VAL A 190 32.06 0.82 9.83
CA VAL A 190 31.85 0.56 11.25
C VAL A 190 30.36 0.64 11.57
N TYR A 191 29.85 -0.42 12.19
CA TYR A 191 28.49 -0.50 12.70
C TYR A 191 28.53 -0.43 14.23
N SER A 192 27.94 0.60 14.82
CA SER A 192 27.91 0.76 16.28
C SER A 192 26.62 1.45 16.75
N ASP A 193 26.20 1.16 17.99
CA ASP A 193 25.08 1.88 18.61
C ASP A 193 25.56 3.25 19.13
N HIS A 194 25.16 4.31 18.43
CA HIS A 194 25.56 5.68 18.77
C HIS A 194 24.83 6.26 19.99
N ALA A 195 23.88 5.51 20.58
CA ALA A 195 23.20 5.91 21.81
C ALA A 195 24.08 5.79 23.06
N SER A 196 25.13 4.96 23.03
CA SER A 196 25.97 4.71 24.21
C SER A 196 26.97 5.83 24.46
N ASP A 197 27.24 6.17 25.72
CA ASP A 197 28.26 7.15 26.11
C ASP A 197 29.68 6.75 25.64
N LYS A 198 29.86 5.50 25.23
CA LYS A 198 31.11 4.93 24.70
C LYS A 198 31.22 4.96 23.17
N ALA A 199 30.17 5.36 22.47
CA ALA A 199 30.21 5.48 21.02
C ALA A 199 31.08 6.68 20.63
N VAL A 200 32.24 6.41 20.03
CA VAL A 200 33.13 7.42 19.45
C VAL A 200 33.08 7.24 17.94
N ILE A 201 32.63 8.29 17.24
CA ILE A 201 32.77 8.37 15.80
C ILE A 201 34.22 8.75 15.56
N GLY A 202 34.99 7.91 14.86
CA GLY A 202 36.40 8.21 14.58
C GLY A 202 36.53 9.50 13.76
N ASP A 203 37.55 10.31 14.08
CA ASP A 203 37.85 11.55 13.34
C ASP A 203 38.20 11.28 11.86
N ASP A 204 38.53 10.05 11.53
CA ASP A 204 38.88 9.58 10.19
C ASP A 204 37.68 9.15 9.33
N ARG A 205 36.45 9.23 9.86
CA ARG A 205 35.24 8.86 9.11
C ARG A 205 34.89 9.95 8.11
N LEU A 206 34.50 9.55 6.91
CA LEU A 206 34.13 10.48 5.85
C LEU A 206 32.62 10.64 5.72
N VAL A 207 31.87 9.58 6.02
CA VAL A 207 30.41 9.56 5.96
C VAL A 207 29.86 8.91 7.23
N VAL A 208 28.93 9.59 7.88
CA VAL A 208 28.30 9.14 9.12
C VAL A 208 26.79 9.14 8.93
N VAL A 209 26.12 8.02 9.21
CA VAL A 209 24.66 7.90 9.19
C VAL A 209 24.17 7.66 10.61
N ILE A 210 23.32 8.57 11.12
CA ILE A 210 22.82 8.57 12.49
C ILE A 210 21.29 8.40 12.48
N ASN A 211 20.76 7.60 13.39
CA ASN A 211 19.31 7.48 13.60
C ASN A 211 18.74 8.79 14.19
N GLU A 212 17.58 9.27 13.73
CA GLU A 212 16.95 10.50 14.26
C GLU A 212 16.79 10.49 15.79
N HIS A 213 16.49 9.34 16.40
CA HIS A 213 16.37 9.19 17.85
C HIS A 213 17.69 9.44 18.62
N ASN A 214 18.84 9.35 17.94
CA ASN A 214 20.17 9.56 18.51
C ASN A 214 20.77 10.93 18.16
N ASN A 215 20.16 11.70 17.24
CA ASN A 215 20.76 12.88 16.63
C ASN A 215 21.22 13.93 17.66
N SER A 216 20.37 14.31 18.62
CA SER A 216 20.70 15.38 19.59
C SER A 216 21.89 15.06 20.51
N LYS A 217 22.14 13.78 20.83
CA LYS A 217 23.27 13.36 21.67
C LYS A 217 24.52 12.99 20.87
N SER A 218 24.37 12.73 19.58
CA SER A 218 25.47 12.33 18.70
C SER A 218 26.09 13.52 17.98
N LEU A 219 25.34 14.62 17.81
CA LEU A 219 25.85 15.91 17.29
C LEU A 219 27.04 16.43 18.10
N ASP A 220 26.98 16.33 19.44
CA ASP A 220 28.08 16.74 20.32
C ASP A 220 29.33 15.86 20.20
N LYS A 221 29.21 14.69 19.55
CA LYS A 221 30.28 13.71 19.36
C LYS A 221 30.79 13.66 17.92
N LEU A 222 30.20 14.42 17.00
CA LEU A 222 30.69 14.54 15.64
C LEU A 222 31.98 15.38 15.66
N PRO A 223 33.06 14.91 15.01
CA PRO A 223 34.27 15.70 14.83
C PRO A 223 33.99 17.04 14.14
N GLU A 224 34.88 18.03 14.32
CA GLU A 224 34.82 19.27 13.54
C GLU A 224 35.01 18.98 12.04
N GLY A 225 34.36 19.77 11.17
CA GLY A 225 34.48 19.61 9.72
C GLY A 225 33.44 18.67 9.08
N PHE A 226 32.34 18.36 9.77
CA PHE A 226 31.18 17.71 9.17
C PHE A 226 30.10 18.71 8.75
N SER A 227 29.37 18.38 7.70
CA SER A 227 28.21 19.15 7.23
C SER A 227 27.09 19.21 8.27
N LYS A 228 26.11 20.10 8.08
CA LYS A 228 24.99 20.33 9.01
C LYS A 228 24.02 19.14 9.20
N GLY A 229 24.28 18.01 8.53
CA GLY A 229 23.41 16.84 8.52
C GLY A 229 22.24 17.00 7.54
N ARG A 230 22.05 16.01 6.67
CA ARG A 230 20.90 15.92 5.76
C ARG A 230 19.95 14.84 6.26
N ARG A 231 18.71 15.24 6.58
CA ARG A 231 17.63 14.30 6.92
C ARG A 231 17.22 13.51 5.69
N PHE A 232 16.99 12.21 5.86
CA PHE A 232 16.40 11.33 4.87
C PHE A 232 15.52 10.28 5.55
N VAL A 233 14.51 9.78 4.85
CA VAL A 233 13.69 8.68 5.37
C VAL A 233 14.52 7.40 5.30
N HIS A 234 14.64 6.62 6.37
CA HIS A 234 15.38 5.35 6.35
C HIS A 234 14.45 4.18 5.99
N ARG A 235 13.29 4.13 6.65
CA ARG A 235 12.19 3.19 6.34
C ARG A 235 10.86 3.89 6.48
N TRP A 236 9.87 3.36 5.78
CA TRP A 236 8.49 3.82 5.85
C TRP A 236 7.49 2.68 5.69
N TRP A 237 6.28 2.89 6.18
CA TRP A 237 5.20 1.91 6.18
C TRP A 237 3.82 2.55 6.08
N PHE A 238 2.82 1.70 5.80
CA PHE A 238 1.43 2.12 5.69
C PHE A 238 0.93 2.69 7.03
N PRO A 239 0.07 3.73 7.04
CA PRO A 239 -0.43 4.31 8.28
C PRO A 239 -1.12 3.29 9.19
N GLU A 240 -0.63 3.13 10.42
CA GLU A 240 -1.03 2.02 11.30
C GLU A 240 -2.21 2.33 12.22
N ARG A 241 -3.03 3.31 11.86
CA ARG A 241 -4.17 3.75 12.68
C ARG A 241 -5.18 2.63 12.96
N TYR A 242 -5.16 1.58 12.13
CA TYR A 242 -5.97 0.38 12.32
C TYR A 242 -5.60 -0.42 13.59
N ARG A 243 -4.37 -0.27 14.13
CA ARG A 243 -3.91 -0.98 15.33
C ARG A 243 -4.63 -0.52 16.60
N ASP A 244 -5.03 0.74 16.65
CA ASP A 244 -5.66 1.35 17.82
C ASP A 244 -7.20 1.23 17.82
N VAL A 245 -7.77 0.66 16.75
CA VAL A 245 -9.23 0.55 16.59
C VAL A 245 -9.80 -0.44 17.60
N LYS A 246 -10.67 0.05 18.48
CA LYS A 246 -11.39 -0.79 19.43
C LYS A 246 -12.55 -1.53 18.75
N PRO A 247 -12.96 -2.72 19.23
CA PRO A 247 -14.10 -3.43 18.68
C PRO A 247 -15.39 -2.59 18.56
N GLY A 248 -15.70 -1.76 19.56
CA GLY A 248 -16.86 -0.85 19.50
C GLY A 248 -16.75 0.24 18.43
N GLU A 249 -15.55 0.75 18.19
CA GLU A 249 -15.26 1.70 17.11
C GLU A 249 -15.38 1.04 15.74
N PHE A 250 -14.97 -0.22 15.62
CA PHE A 250 -15.15 -1.02 14.42
C PHE A 250 -16.64 -1.22 14.09
N PHE A 251 -17.43 -1.70 15.05
CA PHE A 251 -18.87 -1.93 14.82
C PHE A 251 -19.64 -0.63 14.59
N SER A 252 -19.31 0.46 15.30
CA SER A 252 -19.92 1.77 15.01
C SER A 252 -19.58 2.28 13.60
N THR A 253 -18.41 1.93 13.07
CA THR A 253 -18.05 2.23 11.69
C THR A 253 -18.96 1.52 10.69
N LEU A 254 -19.52 0.35 10.98
CA LEU A 254 -20.48 -0.33 10.09
C LEU A 254 -21.84 0.39 9.99
N ILE A 255 -22.17 1.25 10.96
CA ILE A 255 -23.45 1.96 11.04
C ILE A 255 -23.28 3.42 10.59
N ASP A 256 -22.18 4.06 10.98
CA ASP A 256 -21.88 5.46 10.67
C ASP A 256 -21.22 5.59 9.29
N ARG A 257 -22.06 5.92 8.30
CA ARG A 257 -21.66 6.10 6.89
C ARG A 257 -20.57 7.17 6.72
N ASN A 258 -20.51 8.17 7.58
CA ASN A 258 -19.51 9.24 7.46
C ASN A 258 -18.09 8.70 7.65
N ARG A 259 -17.93 7.60 8.41
CA ARG A 259 -16.65 6.94 8.63
C ARG A 259 -16.15 6.15 7.42
N TRP A 260 -17.01 5.88 6.44
CA TRP A 260 -16.61 5.13 5.23
C TRP A 260 -15.84 5.99 4.24
N LYS A 261 -15.99 7.32 4.29
CA LYS A 261 -15.39 8.25 3.33
C LYS A 261 -13.88 8.02 3.17
N GLY A 262 -13.16 7.86 4.28
CA GLY A 262 -11.71 7.59 4.24
C GLY A 262 -11.36 6.26 3.56
N SER A 263 -12.08 5.19 3.88
CA SER A 263 -11.88 3.87 3.26
C SER A 263 -12.22 3.88 1.77
N VAL A 264 -13.24 4.62 1.37
CA VAL A 264 -13.62 4.80 -0.03
C VAL A 264 -12.59 5.62 -0.80
N ASP A 265 -12.16 6.75 -0.24
CA ASP A 265 -11.14 7.61 -0.83
C ASP A 265 -9.83 6.83 -1.03
N TYR A 266 -9.49 5.96 -0.08
CA TYR A 266 -8.36 5.04 -0.20
C TYR A 266 -8.58 3.98 -1.29
N PHE A 267 -9.72 3.28 -1.27
CA PHE A 267 -10.00 2.20 -2.22
C PHE A 267 -10.04 2.70 -3.67
N LEU A 268 -10.69 3.84 -3.92
CA LEU A 268 -10.84 4.41 -5.25
C LEU A 268 -9.61 5.21 -5.69
N TYR A 269 -9.04 6.05 -4.83
CA TYR A 269 -8.05 7.05 -5.24
C TYR A 269 -6.68 6.90 -4.56
N ARG A 270 -6.49 5.88 -3.71
CA ARG A 270 -5.28 5.73 -2.87
C ARG A 270 -4.97 6.95 -2.01
N LYS A 271 -6.01 7.74 -1.71
CA LYS A 271 -5.87 8.90 -0.84
C LYS A 271 -5.85 8.45 0.61
N LEU A 272 -4.66 8.52 1.21
CA LEU A 272 -4.48 8.22 2.62
C LEU A 272 -5.07 9.34 3.48
N SER A 273 -5.70 8.96 4.59
CA SER A 273 -6.24 9.89 5.57
C SER A 273 -5.19 10.41 6.57
N ASN A 274 -4.02 9.78 6.60
CA ASN A 274 -2.91 10.11 7.49
C ASN A 274 -1.59 10.00 6.68
N PRO A 275 -0.54 10.74 7.07
CA PRO A 275 0.78 10.57 6.48
C PRO A 275 1.30 9.15 6.73
N LEU A 276 2.25 8.73 5.89
CA LEU A 276 2.95 7.46 6.06
C LEU A 276 3.67 7.43 7.40
N GLY A 277 3.75 6.23 8.01
CA GLY A 277 4.68 6.01 9.09
C GLY A 277 6.09 6.04 8.50
N SER A 278 7.01 6.77 9.12
CA SER A 278 8.40 6.79 8.72
C SER A 278 9.30 6.72 9.94
N ILE A 279 10.52 6.30 9.69
CA ILE A 279 11.59 6.42 10.65
C ILE A 279 12.80 6.94 9.90
N ASP A 280 13.38 8.01 10.43
CA ASP A 280 14.26 8.87 9.68
C ASP A 280 15.70 8.77 10.21
N SER A 281 16.63 9.20 9.37
CA SER A 281 18.05 9.23 9.64
C SER A 281 18.64 10.54 9.15
N TYR A 282 19.82 10.86 9.67
CA TYR A 282 20.63 11.99 9.23
C TYR A 282 21.94 11.46 8.69
N VAL A 283 22.35 11.95 7.52
CA VAL A 283 23.68 11.70 6.98
C VAL A 283 24.54 12.94 7.09
N TYR A 284 25.77 12.75 7.55
CA TYR A 284 26.80 13.77 7.68
C TYR A 284 27.96 13.37 6.78
N PHE A 285 28.47 14.36 6.05
CA PHE A 285 29.63 14.21 5.19
C PHE A 285 30.74 15.10 5.72
N SER A 286 31.96 14.57 5.74
CA SER A 286 33.15 15.37 6.03
C SER A 286 33.40 16.39 4.92
N ASP A 287 33.88 17.57 5.27
CA ASP A 287 34.29 18.63 4.33
C ASP A 287 35.49 18.20 3.46
N GLU A 288 36.15 17.08 3.80
CA GLU A 288 37.25 16.50 3.03
C GLU A 288 36.79 15.81 1.72
N ILE A 289 35.51 15.50 1.59
CA ILE A 289 34.95 14.84 0.40
C ILE A 289 34.06 15.79 -0.40
N PRO A 290 34.18 15.81 -1.74
CA PRO A 290 33.29 16.58 -2.57
C PRO A 290 31.87 15.99 -2.49
N LEU A 291 30.91 16.78 -2.03
CA LEU A 291 29.50 16.41 -2.06
C LEU A 291 29.05 16.29 -3.52
N VAL A 292 28.65 15.07 -3.94
CA VAL A 292 28.06 14.83 -5.26
C VAL A 292 26.68 14.22 -5.05
N PRO A 293 25.61 15.04 -4.94
CA PRO A 293 24.26 14.55 -4.75
C PRO A 293 23.85 13.56 -5.85
N ALA A 294 23.08 12.54 -5.50
CA ALA A 294 22.35 11.76 -6.49
C ALA A 294 21.31 12.66 -7.20
N GLU A 295 21.18 12.51 -8.52
CA GLU A 295 20.11 13.14 -9.33
C GLU A 295 18.86 12.27 -9.32
#